data_AF-A0A969NEJ3-F1
#
_entry.id   AF-A0A969NEJ3-F1
#
_cell.length_a   1.000
_cell.length_b   1.000
_cell.length_c   1.000
_cell.angle_alpha   90.00
_cell.angle_beta   90.00
_cell.angle_gamma   90.00
#
_symmetry.space_group_name_H-M   'P 1'
#
loop_
_entity.id
_entity.type
_entity.pdbx_description
1 polymer ?
#
loop_
_entity_poly.entity_id
_entity_poly.type
_entity_poly.pdbx_seq_one_letter_code
_entity_poly.pdbx_strand_id
1 'polypeptide(L)'
;MMLPTLFFRASKEKREELQKWLPRTTTFPKASVIINENTVQALRDNNTTNIMASEVEKVEGFFEADDLVKILTQNYVNEVDKSINKR
;
A
#
# COMPACT_ATOMS: atom_id res chain seq x y z
N MET A 1 -17.19 38.09 9.46
CA MET A 1 -16.83 36.87 10.19
C MET A 1 -16.02 36.00 9.24
N MET A 2 -14.69 35.93 9.42
CA MET A 2 -13.78 35.19 8.54
C MET A 2 -13.62 33.77 9.09
N LEU A 3 -13.95 32.75 8.29
CA LEU A 3 -13.77 31.34 8.68
C LEU A 3 -12.27 31.02 8.71
N PRO A 4 -11.77 30.26 9.70
CA PRO A 4 -10.37 29.85 9.73
C PRO A 4 -10.06 28.97 8.51
N THR A 5 -9.13 29.40 7.66
CA THR A 5 -8.64 28.61 6.53
C THR A 5 -7.64 27.57 7.00
N LEU A 6 -7.91 26.30 6.69
CA LEU A 6 -7.03 25.18 6.97
C LEU A 6 -5.90 25.10 5.93
N PHE A 7 -4.66 25.27 6.36
CA PHE A 7 -3.47 25.17 5.52
C PHE A 7 -2.71 23.88 5.80
N PHE A 8 -2.50 23.06 4.76
CA PHE A 8 -1.65 21.87 4.83
C PHE A 8 -0.26 22.20 4.31
N ARG A 9 0.74 22.15 5.18
CA ARG A 9 2.14 22.38 4.80
C ARG A 9 2.67 21.18 4.01
N ALA A 10 3.30 21.44 2.86
CA ALA A 10 3.98 20.41 2.09
C ALA A 10 5.07 19.71 2.94
N SER A 11 5.21 18.40 2.77
CA SER A 11 6.31 17.66 3.39
C SER A 11 7.65 18.19 2.90
N LYS A 12 8.63 18.28 3.82
CA LYS A 12 10.02 18.65 3.48
C LYS A 12 10.80 17.49 2.86
N GLU A 13 10.30 16.26 2.99
CA GLU A 13 10.93 15.08 2.40
C GLU A 13 10.80 15.10 0.89
N LYS A 14 11.95 15.14 0.23
CA LYS A 14 12.03 15.07 -1.23
C LYS A 14 11.75 13.63 -1.66
N ARG A 15 10.51 13.36 -2.09
CA ARG A 15 10.21 12.11 -2.81
C ARG A 15 10.84 12.14 -4.20
N GLU A 16 11.42 11.01 -4.59
CA GLU A 16 11.88 10.79 -5.96
C GLU A 16 10.72 10.97 -6.94
N GLU A 17 11.01 11.43 -8.17
CA GLU A 17 9.97 11.69 -9.17
C GLU A 17 9.15 10.44 -9.50
N LEU A 18 9.79 9.27 -9.46
CA LEU A 18 9.13 7.97 -9.58
C LEU A 18 8.09 7.72 -8.47
N GLN A 19 8.27 8.22 -7.26
CA GLN A 19 7.28 8.03 -6.20
C GLN A 19 6.10 9.02 -6.29
N LYS A 20 6.20 10.05 -7.14
CA LYS A 20 5.14 11.07 -7.29
C LYS A 20 4.03 10.63 -8.25
N TRP A 21 4.27 9.66 -9.12
CA TRP A 21 3.25 9.18 -10.06
C TRP A 21 2.34 8.10 -9.46
N LEU A 22 2.86 7.21 -8.59
CA LEU A 22 2.05 6.16 -7.93
C LEU A 22 0.78 6.66 -7.22
N PRO A 23 0.79 7.78 -6.46
CA PRO A 23 -0.40 8.24 -5.74
C PRO A 23 -1.53 8.70 -6.66
N ARG A 24 -1.24 8.99 -7.94
CA ARG A 24 -2.23 9.45 -8.93
C ARG A 24 -2.93 8.28 -9.64
N THR A 25 -2.51 7.04 -9.41
CA THR A 25 -3.00 5.85 -10.10
C THR A 25 -4.06 5.10 -9.29
N THR A 26 -4.91 5.80 -8.54
CA THR A 26 -5.91 5.24 -7.60
C THR A 26 -6.89 4.21 -8.21
N THR A 27 -6.93 4.07 -9.54
CA THR A 27 -7.77 3.12 -10.28
C THR A 27 -7.01 1.90 -10.83
N PHE A 28 -5.68 1.81 -10.65
CA PHE A 28 -4.83 0.94 -11.47
C PHE A 28 -4.26 -0.36 -10.90
N PRO A 29 -4.28 -0.65 -9.57
CA PRO A 29 -3.69 -1.92 -9.14
C PRO A 29 -4.56 -3.09 -9.62
N LYS A 30 -4.01 -3.91 -10.53
CA LYS A 30 -4.72 -5.03 -11.17
C LYS A 30 -4.91 -6.24 -10.24
N ALA A 31 -4.03 -6.35 -9.25
CA ALA A 31 -4.04 -7.42 -8.26
C ALA A 31 -3.61 -6.89 -6.90
N SER A 32 -3.91 -7.69 -5.87
CA SER A 32 -3.42 -7.50 -4.51
C SER A 32 -2.50 -8.65 -4.12
N VAL A 33 -1.38 -8.32 -3.49
CA VAL A 33 -0.42 -9.27 -2.95
C VAL A 33 -0.40 -9.09 -1.45
N ILE A 34 -0.67 -10.17 -0.72
CA ILE A 34 -0.71 -10.20 0.74
C ILE A 34 0.61 -10.77 1.22
N ILE A 35 1.31 -10.01 2.05
CA ILE A 35 2.63 -10.37 2.57
C ILE A 35 2.57 -10.69 4.06
N ASN A 36 3.51 -11.51 4.50
CA ASN A 36 3.63 -11.90 5.91
C ASN A 36 4.06 -10.71 6.80
N GLU A 37 3.85 -10.86 8.11
CA GLU A 37 4.15 -9.81 9.10
C GLU A 37 5.64 -9.49 9.23
N ASN A 38 6.52 -10.47 9.05
CA ASN A 38 7.97 -10.27 9.13
C ASN A 38 8.46 -9.32 8.03
N THR A 39 7.95 -9.48 6.81
CA THR A 39 8.28 -8.64 5.66
C THR A 39 7.69 -7.25 5.80
N VAL A 40 6.48 -7.12 6.36
CA VAL A 40 5.92 -5.81 6.74
C VAL A 40 6.86 -5.07 7.69
N GLN A 41 7.37 -5.77 8.70
CA GLN A 41 8.30 -5.18 9.66
C GLN A 41 9.63 -4.81 9.00
N ALA A 42 10.19 -5.70 8.17
CA ALA A 42 11.44 -5.45 7.46
C ALA A 42 11.35 -4.25 6.50
N LEU A 43 10.21 -4.05 5.82
CA LEU A 43 9.96 -2.88 4.97
C LEU A 43 9.84 -1.59 5.79
N ARG A 44 9.19 -1.63 6.96
CA ARG A 44 9.03 -0.47 7.84
C ARG A 44 10.33 -0.03 8.50
N ASP A 45 11.14 -1.00 8.89
CA ASP A 45 12.44 -0.76 9.51
C ASP A 45 13.53 -0.39 8.48
N ASN A 46 13.19 -0.33 7.19
CA ASN A 46 14.11 -0.15 6.06
C ASN A 46 15.22 -1.22 6.01
N ASN A 47 14.96 -2.40 6.58
CA ASN A 47 15.90 -3.52 6.55
C ASN A 47 15.88 -4.23 5.18
N THR A 48 14.78 -4.09 4.43
CA THR A 48 14.69 -4.49 3.02
C THR A 48 13.89 -3.46 2.23
N THR A 49 14.17 -3.34 0.94
CA THR A 49 13.41 -2.54 -0.03
C THR A 49 12.67 -3.39 -1.05
N ASN A 50 12.94 -4.70 -1.07
CA ASN A 50 12.39 -5.64 -2.03
C ASN A 50 11.59 -6.74 -1.32
N ILE A 51 10.51 -7.17 -1.96
CA ILE A 51 9.67 -8.29 -1.50
C ILE A 51 10.02 -9.51 -2.32
N MET A 52 10.30 -10.63 -1.66
CA MET A 52 10.58 -11.91 -2.29
C MET A 52 9.30 -12.75 -2.43
N ALA A 53 9.27 -13.65 -3.40
CA ALA A 53 8.13 -14.55 -3.60
C ALA A 53 7.83 -15.43 -2.37
N SER A 54 8.86 -15.80 -1.59
CA SER A 54 8.72 -16.57 -0.34
C SER A 54 7.99 -15.80 0.77
N GLU A 55 7.85 -14.48 0.63
CA GLU A 55 7.24 -13.60 1.62
C GLU A 55 5.75 -13.34 1.36
N VAL A 56 5.27 -13.81 0.21
CA VAL A 56 3.88 -13.67 -0.22
C VAL A 56 3.05 -14.82 0.33
N GLU A 57 2.02 -14.50 1.10
CA GLU A 57 1.10 -15.48 1.67
C GLU A 57 -0.08 -15.78 0.73
N LYS A 58 -0.54 -14.76 0.01
CA LYS A 58 -1.68 -14.88 -0.91
C LYS A 58 -1.61 -13.84 -2.01
N VAL A 59 -2.14 -14.19 -3.17
CA VAL A 59 -2.36 -13.28 -4.30
C VAL A 59 -3.84 -13.28 -4.65
N GLU A 60 -4.41 -12.10 -4.86
CA GLU A 60 -5.79 -11.90 -5.30
C GLU A 60 -5.82 -11.11 -6.61
N GLY A 61 -6.45 -11.70 -7.63
CA GLY A 61 -6.47 -11.14 -8.98
C GLY A 61 -5.37 -11.69 -9.89
N PHE A 62 -5.21 -11.07 -11.06
CA PHE A 62 -4.24 -11.46 -12.08
C PHE A 62 -3.44 -10.24 -12.50
N PHE A 63 -2.15 -10.43 -12.73
CA PHE A 63 -1.24 -9.39 -13.16
C PHE A 63 -0.09 -10.00 -13.99
N GLU A 64 0.53 -9.18 -14.82
CA GLU A 64 1.70 -9.54 -15.61
C GLU A 64 2.94 -8.77 -15.13
N ALA A 65 4.10 -9.06 -15.73
CA ALA A 65 5.28 -8.25 -15.48
C ALA A 65 5.01 -6.76 -15.78
N ASP A 66 5.62 -5.87 -15.00
CA ASP A 66 5.46 -4.41 -15.04
C ASP A 66 4.09 -3.86 -14.59
N ASP A 67 3.13 -4.72 -14.24
CA ASP A 67 1.87 -4.27 -13.67
C ASP A 67 2.04 -3.74 -12.25
N LEU A 68 1.28 -2.67 -11.95
CA LEU A 68 1.13 -2.20 -10.59
C LEU A 68 0.24 -3.14 -9.79
N VAL A 69 0.74 -3.56 -8.64
CA VAL A 69 0.00 -4.37 -7.67
C VAL A 69 -0.10 -3.65 -6.34
N LYS A 70 -1.17 -3.91 -5.60
CA LYS A 70 -1.35 -3.39 -4.25
C LYS A 70 -0.75 -4.38 -3.25
N ILE A 71 0.15 -3.92 -2.40
CA ILE A 71 0.67 -4.74 -1.31
C ILE A 71 -0.22 -4.51 -0.09
N LEU A 72 -0.73 -5.61 0.48
CA LEU A 72 -1.61 -5.63 1.63
C LEU A 72 -0.99 -6.45 2.75
N THR A 73 -1.41 -6.15 3.99
CA THR A 73 -1.08 -6.96 5.16
C THR A 73 -2.26 -7.85 5.52
N GLN A 74 -1.99 -9.01 6.11
CA GLN A 74 -3.04 -9.91 6.58
C GLN A 74 -4.01 -9.22 7.54
N ASN A 75 -3.50 -8.34 8.42
CA ASN A 75 -4.33 -7.56 9.32
C ASN A 75 -5.35 -6.68 8.59
N TYR A 76 -4.96 -6.03 7.50
CA TYR A 76 -5.86 -5.19 6.72
C TYR A 76 -7.00 -6.02 6.09
N VAL A 77 -6.69 -7.19 5.55
CA VAL A 77 -7.71 -8.10 4.97
C VAL A 77 -8.71 -8.54 6.04
N ASN A 78 -8.21 -8.93 7.22
CA ASN A 78 -9.05 -9.36 8.34
C ASN A 78 -10.01 -8.26 8.83
N GLU A 79 -9.58 -6.99 8.83
CA GLU A 79 -10.42 -5.84 9.21
C GLU A 79 -11.54 -5.59 8.18
N VAL A 80 -11.22 -5.69 6.89
CA VAL A 80 -12.20 -5.54 5.81
C VAL A 80 -13.25 -6.65 5.88
N ASP A 81 -12.84 -7.91 6.05
CA ASP A 81 -13.77 -9.03 6.14
C ASP A 81 -14.71 -8.92 7.35
N LYS A 82 -14.19 -8.44 8.50
CA LYS A 82 -15.01 -8.16 9.68
C LYS A 82 -16.04 -7.05 9.40
N SER A 83 -15.68 -6.04 8.61
CA SER A 83 -16.59 -4.94 8.27
C SER A 83 -17.71 -5.35 7.30
N ILE A 84 -17.43 -6.31 6.41
CA ILE A 84 -18.40 -6.84 5.45
C ILE A 84 -19.39 -7.79 6.14
N ASN A 85 -18.88 -8.67 7.01
CA ASN A 85 -19.68 -9.69 7.70
C ASN A 85 -20.46 -9.18 8.93
N LYS A 86 -20.38 -7.87 9.24
CA LYS A 86 -21.15 -7.23 10.32
C LYS A 86 -22.49 -6.64 9.85
N ARG A 87 -22.96 -7.04 8.66
CA ARG A 87 -24.27 -6.69 8.08
C ARG A 87 -25.25 -7.84 8.22
#